data_AF-A0A9X2MT30-F1
#
_entry.id   AF-A0A9X2MT30-F1
#
_cell.length_a   1.000
_cell.length_b   1.000
_cell.length_c   1.000
_cell.angle_alpha   90.00
_cell.angle_beta   90.00
_cell.angle_gamma   90.00
#
_symmetry.space_group_name_H-M   'P 1'
#
loop_
_entity.id
_entity.type
_entity.pdbx_description
1 polymer ?
#
loop_
_entity_poly.entity_id
_entity_poly.type
_entity_poly.pdbx_seq_one_letter_code
_entity_poly.pdbx_strand_id
1 'polypeptide(L)'
;MSMCICIQNNDELFIAADTAVTISVDGELFRTRQHFNKLRQIGPFLIFGSGSVDVMLNVYKLFESEPKKTAESLRDIVRKCCADFKANHEITYESLPEHTRDVAVLAAEYGDDGVVVYTMNPTDNFEIKTFTVGPDSSTPHTGGYYASETATFLDPLLRAGKPVDQIVYNAFNHFSGAEVGGNITAAIMRKDGVHFLHPVPINENVRLRYYSKPLGAFLTGAQIMTDSPGVFPRAQMSADDKAFTVFKSDSDYIQFNADYAGSPVINVVQGGFVRGQISSLSNTMRISGTNNLQLTTASGDIQLQPASSGGRVTVSTWARLYSTTDGETLAQALGGIESRLSSLESRVSALESA
;
A
#
# COMPACT_ATOMS: atom_id res chain seq x y z
N MET A 1 -11.44 10.33 14.43
CA MET A 1 -12.38 10.21 15.58
C MET A 1 -13.57 9.39 15.13
N SER A 2 -14.27 8.76 16.07
CA SER A 2 -15.27 7.72 15.80
C SER A 2 -16.32 7.71 16.91
N MET A 3 -17.49 7.12 16.70
CA MET A 3 -18.47 6.90 17.77
C MET A 3 -18.78 5.41 17.92
N CYS A 4 -18.85 4.94 19.17
CA CYS A 4 -19.25 3.58 19.52
C CYS A 4 -20.34 3.62 20.59
N ILE A 5 -21.34 2.77 20.43
CA ILE A 5 -22.43 2.56 21.39
C ILE A 5 -22.46 1.07 21.71
N CYS A 6 -22.42 0.74 23.00
CA CYS A 6 -22.61 -0.62 23.50
C CYS A 6 -23.78 -0.61 24.48
N ILE A 7 -24.71 -1.55 24.34
CA ILE A 7 -25.76 -1.81 25.33
C ILE A 7 -25.47 -3.19 25.91
N GLN A 8 -25.05 -3.21 27.17
CA GLN A 8 -24.66 -4.44 27.88
C GLN A 8 -25.77 -4.88 28.81
N ASN A 9 -26.12 -6.16 28.76
CA ASN A 9 -26.74 -6.87 29.88
C ASN A 9 -25.80 -8.02 30.32
N ASN A 10 -26.22 -8.88 31.25
CA ASN A 10 -25.36 -9.96 31.74
C ASN A 10 -25.02 -11.00 30.66
N ASP A 11 -25.97 -11.32 29.77
CA ASP A 11 -25.90 -12.46 28.86
C ASP A 11 -25.64 -12.05 27.40
N GLU A 12 -25.65 -10.75 27.12
CA GLU A 12 -25.57 -10.18 25.77
C GLU A 12 -24.95 -8.78 25.77
N LEU A 13 -24.14 -8.52 24.75
CA LEU A 13 -23.72 -7.19 24.37
C LEU A 13 -24.22 -6.89 22.95
N PHE A 14 -24.95 -5.79 22.78
CA PHE A 14 -25.09 -5.17 21.47
C PHE A 14 -24.04 -4.06 21.36
N ILE A 15 -23.19 -4.08 20.33
CA ILE A 15 -22.18 -3.03 20.09
C ILE A 15 -22.23 -2.57 18.64
N ALA A 16 -22.12 -1.26 18.44
CA ALA A 16 -22.13 -0.64 17.12
C ALA A 16 -21.13 0.51 17.03
N ALA A 17 -20.50 0.64 15.87
CA ALA A 17 -19.55 1.70 15.54
C ALA A 17 -19.80 2.23 14.13
N ASP A 18 -19.46 3.50 13.90
CA ASP A 18 -19.43 4.08 12.56
C ASP A 18 -18.20 3.58 11.76
N THR A 19 -18.16 3.85 10.45
CA THR A 19 -17.06 3.39 9.58
C THR A 19 -16.30 4.53 8.89
N ALA A 20 -16.64 5.76 9.22
CA ALA A 20 -16.05 6.92 8.58
C ALA A 20 -14.60 7.11 9.01
N VAL A 21 -13.74 7.50 8.06
CA VAL A 21 -12.40 8.03 8.38
C VAL A 21 -12.30 9.43 7.80
N THR A 22 -11.70 10.31 8.57
CA THR A 22 -11.35 11.65 8.14
C THR A 22 -9.84 11.83 8.09
N ILE A 23 -9.41 12.67 7.17
CA ILE A 23 -8.02 13.10 7.00
C ILE A 23 -8.01 14.62 6.96
N SER A 24 -7.04 15.24 7.63
CA SER A 24 -6.76 16.66 7.53
C SER A 24 -5.69 16.90 6.47
N VAL A 25 -5.95 17.73 5.47
CA VAL A 25 -4.97 18.16 4.46
C VAL A 25 -5.02 19.67 4.36
N ASP A 26 -3.86 20.30 4.61
CA ASP A 26 -3.71 21.76 4.60
C ASP A 26 -4.73 22.49 5.51
N GLY A 27 -5.07 21.85 6.64
CA GLY A 27 -6.02 22.37 7.64
C GLY A 27 -7.50 22.11 7.33
N GLU A 28 -7.83 21.48 6.19
CA GLU A 28 -9.20 21.10 5.84
C GLU A 28 -9.44 19.60 6.07
N LEU A 29 -10.61 19.27 6.62
CA LEU A 29 -11.05 17.90 6.83
C LEU A 29 -11.73 17.31 5.59
N PHE A 30 -11.28 16.13 5.18
CA PHE A 30 -11.86 15.35 4.09
C PHE A 30 -12.30 13.97 4.56
N ARG A 31 -13.33 13.42 3.93
CA ARG A 31 -13.79 12.04 4.14
C ARG A 31 -13.02 11.08 3.24
N THR A 32 -12.61 9.91 3.74
CA THR A 32 -12.10 8.84 2.89
C THR A 32 -13.24 8.14 2.15
N ARG A 33 -12.99 7.65 0.93
CA ARG A 33 -13.98 6.81 0.23
C ARG A 33 -14.04 5.37 0.77
N GLN A 34 -12.95 4.91 1.36
CA GLN A 34 -12.87 3.58 1.96
C GLN A 34 -13.45 3.63 3.37
N HIS A 35 -14.42 2.74 3.62
CA HIS A 35 -14.92 2.45 4.95
C HIS A 35 -13.83 1.75 5.77
N PHE A 36 -13.73 2.09 7.05
CA PHE A 36 -12.84 1.43 7.98
C PHE A 36 -13.66 0.71 9.04
N ASN A 37 -13.49 -0.61 9.15
CA ASN A 37 -14.17 -1.41 10.15
C ASN A 37 -13.51 -1.19 11.51
N LYS A 38 -14.12 -0.32 12.31
CA LYS A 38 -13.62 0.04 13.66
C LYS A 38 -13.89 -1.01 14.71
N LEU A 39 -14.81 -1.93 14.41
CA LEU A 39 -15.21 -3.04 15.27
C LEU A 39 -14.62 -4.34 14.71
N ARG A 40 -13.78 -5.01 15.50
CA ARG A 40 -13.08 -6.24 15.08
C ARG A 40 -13.08 -7.27 16.19
N GLN A 41 -13.36 -8.52 15.84
CA GLN A 41 -13.17 -9.65 16.77
C GLN A 41 -11.73 -10.18 16.68
N ILE A 42 -11.07 -10.33 17.82
CA ILE A 42 -9.73 -10.91 17.93
C ILE A 42 -9.72 -11.90 19.11
N GLY A 43 -9.77 -13.20 18.79
CA GLY A 43 -9.94 -14.24 19.81
C GLY A 43 -11.28 -14.08 20.55
N PRO A 44 -11.29 -14.08 21.90
CA PRO A 44 -12.52 -13.90 22.66
C PRO A 44 -13.00 -12.44 22.71
N PHE A 45 -12.15 -11.49 22.29
CA PHE A 45 -12.45 -10.07 22.39
C PHE A 45 -13.17 -9.53 21.16
N LEU A 46 -14.14 -8.66 21.40
CA LEU A 46 -14.69 -7.74 20.42
C LEU A 46 -14.21 -6.33 20.73
N ILE A 47 -13.45 -5.74 19.80
CA ILE A 47 -12.66 -4.54 20.05
C ILE A 47 -13.10 -3.41 19.14
N PHE A 48 -13.40 -2.27 19.76
CA PHE A 48 -13.56 -0.98 19.13
C PHE A 48 -12.37 -0.07 19.40
N GLY A 49 -11.91 0.67 18.38
CA GLY A 49 -10.88 1.70 18.52
C GLY A 49 -11.33 3.07 17.99
N SER A 50 -11.00 4.13 18.73
CA SER A 50 -11.17 5.52 18.31
C SER A 50 -9.86 6.28 18.43
N GLY A 51 -9.44 6.98 17.37
CA GLY A 51 -8.21 7.77 17.34
C GLY A 51 -7.50 7.64 16.01
N SER A 52 -6.17 7.55 16.05
CA SER A 52 -5.33 7.29 14.87
C SER A 52 -5.55 5.89 14.28
N VAL A 53 -5.86 5.84 12.99
CA VAL A 53 -6.07 4.58 12.23
C VAL A 53 -4.79 3.75 12.18
N ASP A 54 -3.64 4.39 11.94
CA ASP A 54 -2.35 3.71 11.83
C ASP A 54 -1.95 3.04 13.15
N VAL A 55 -2.20 3.72 14.27
CA VAL A 55 -1.97 3.17 15.61
C VAL A 55 -2.89 1.98 15.86
N MET A 56 -4.19 2.10 15.58
CA MET A 56 -5.13 0.99 15.77
C MET A 56 -4.81 -0.24 14.91
N LEU A 57 -4.39 -0.05 13.66
CA LEU A 57 -3.98 -1.16 12.80
C LEU A 57 -2.80 -1.94 13.40
N ASN A 58 -1.84 -1.24 13.99
CA ASN A 58 -0.73 -1.88 14.70
C ASN A 58 -1.18 -2.57 15.99
N VAL A 59 -2.10 -1.98 16.76
CA VAL A 59 -2.70 -2.62 17.93
C VAL A 59 -3.35 -3.95 17.55
N TYR A 60 -4.20 -3.96 16.50
CA TYR A 60 -4.84 -5.19 16.05
C TYR A 60 -3.83 -6.25 15.62
N LYS A 61 -2.83 -5.86 14.83
CA LYS A 61 -1.78 -6.77 14.36
C LYS A 61 -1.01 -7.42 15.51
N LEU A 62 -0.58 -6.63 16.50
CA LEU A 62 0.19 -7.14 17.64
C LEU A 62 -0.69 -8.01 18.55
N PHE A 63 -1.92 -7.58 18.83
CA PHE A 63 -2.83 -8.35 19.69
C PHE A 63 -3.29 -9.66 19.06
N GLU A 64 -3.44 -9.70 17.73
CA GLU A 64 -3.71 -10.94 16.98
C GLU A 64 -2.58 -11.95 17.16
N SER A 65 -1.32 -11.48 17.13
CA SER A 65 -0.13 -12.31 17.36
C SER A 65 0.16 -12.66 18.83
N GLU A 66 -0.52 -12.00 19.78
CA GLU A 66 -0.27 -12.21 21.22
C GLU A 66 -0.74 -13.61 21.66
N PRO A 67 0.13 -14.45 22.27
CA PRO A 67 -0.25 -15.79 22.70
C PRO A 67 -1.33 -15.82 23.78
N LYS A 68 -1.28 -14.88 24.74
CA LYS A 68 -2.25 -14.75 25.82
C LYS A 68 -3.04 -13.47 25.64
N LYS A 69 -4.25 -13.60 25.10
CA LYS A 69 -5.16 -12.48 24.89
C LYS A 69 -5.91 -12.19 26.19
N THR A 70 -5.49 -11.15 26.90
CA THR A 70 -6.15 -10.61 28.11
C THR A 70 -6.30 -9.10 28.00
N ALA A 71 -7.15 -8.49 28.84
CA ALA A 71 -7.30 -7.04 28.90
C ALA A 71 -5.97 -6.33 29.22
N GLU A 72 -5.11 -6.90 30.06
CA GLU A 72 -3.78 -6.37 30.40
C GLU A 72 -2.85 -6.37 29.20
N SER A 73 -2.78 -7.50 28.47
CA SER A 73 -1.96 -7.59 27.27
C SER A 73 -2.43 -6.62 26.18
N LEU A 74 -3.75 -6.44 26.03
CA LEU A 74 -4.32 -5.46 25.10
C LEU A 74 -3.92 -4.03 25.51
N ARG A 75 -4.05 -3.66 26.79
CA ARG A 75 -3.63 -2.36 27.30
C ARG A 75 -2.14 -2.10 27.01
N ASP A 76 -1.29 -3.06 27.33
CA ASP A 76 0.16 -2.90 27.20
C ASP A 76 0.55 -2.73 25.72
N ILE A 77 -0.11 -3.45 24.80
CA ILE A 77 0.03 -3.26 23.36
C ILE A 77 -0.46 -1.89 22.90
N VAL A 78 -1.62 -1.43 23.39
CA VAL A 78 -2.14 -0.08 23.08
C VAL A 78 -1.13 0.99 23.50
N ARG A 79 -0.64 0.93 24.75
CA ARG A 79 0.36 1.87 25.28
C ARG A 79 1.63 1.87 24.43
N LYS A 80 2.13 0.68 24.09
CA LYS A 80 3.32 0.52 23.25
C LYS A 80 3.11 1.14 21.87
N CYS A 81 1.99 0.85 21.20
CA CYS A 81 1.70 1.39 19.87
C CYS A 81 1.59 2.92 19.87
N CYS A 82 0.93 3.52 20.87
CA CYS A 82 0.88 4.98 21.02
C CYS A 82 2.27 5.58 21.24
N ALA A 83 3.06 4.99 22.15
CA ALA A 83 4.42 5.45 22.43
C ALA A 83 5.35 5.34 21.20
N ASP A 84 5.28 4.21 20.48
CA ASP A 84 6.06 3.97 19.26
C ASP A 84 5.67 4.97 18.17
N PHE A 85 4.38 5.26 18.00
CA PHE A 85 3.91 6.24 17.02
C PHE A 85 4.40 7.64 17.35
N LYS A 86 4.31 8.06 18.62
CA LYS A 86 4.85 9.34 19.09
C LYS A 86 6.36 9.45 18.84
N ALA A 87 7.12 8.40 19.16
CA ALA A 87 8.58 8.40 19.01
C ALA A 87 9.03 8.44 17.54
N ASN A 88 8.33 7.75 16.63
CA ASN A 88 8.73 7.65 15.23
C ASN A 88 8.12 8.75 14.33
N HIS A 89 7.10 9.45 14.81
CA HIS A 89 6.36 10.45 14.04
C HIS A 89 6.14 11.75 14.82
N GLU A 90 7.13 12.20 15.61
CA GLU A 90 7.01 13.35 16.51
C GLU A 90 6.37 14.60 15.86
N ILE A 91 6.84 15.00 14.66
CA ILE A 91 6.30 16.16 13.93
C ILE A 91 4.82 15.96 13.60
N THR A 92 4.44 14.79 13.09
CA THR A 92 3.04 14.47 12.77
C THR A 92 2.21 14.44 14.06
N TYR A 93 2.71 13.77 15.09
CA TYR A 93 2.04 13.64 16.38
C TYR A 93 1.72 15.00 17.01
N GLU A 94 2.70 15.92 17.04
CA GLU A 94 2.48 17.26 17.59
C GLU A 94 1.57 18.13 16.72
N SER A 95 1.48 17.87 15.42
CA SER A 95 0.55 18.56 14.52
C SER A 95 -0.91 18.14 14.67
N LEU A 96 -1.17 16.95 15.24
CA LEU A 96 -2.52 16.43 15.43
C LEU A 96 -3.20 17.08 16.65
N PRO A 97 -4.54 17.30 16.62
CA PRO A 97 -5.30 17.68 17.80
C PRO A 97 -5.11 16.66 18.93
N GLU A 98 -4.92 17.13 20.16
CA GLU A 98 -4.56 16.29 21.33
C GLU A 98 -5.44 15.04 21.47
N HIS A 99 -6.76 15.20 21.35
CA HIS A 99 -7.74 14.11 21.46
C HIS A 99 -7.71 13.09 20.30
N THR A 100 -6.88 13.30 19.27
CA THR A 100 -6.72 12.40 18.11
C THR A 100 -5.34 11.76 18.01
N ARG A 101 -4.39 12.19 18.86
CA ARG A 101 -2.99 11.77 18.83
C ARG A 101 -2.82 10.29 19.17
N ASP A 102 -3.55 9.85 20.19
CA ASP A 102 -3.54 8.48 20.68
C ASP A 102 -4.83 7.74 20.28
N VAL A 103 -4.98 6.51 20.77
CA VAL A 103 -6.19 5.69 20.56
C VAL A 103 -6.86 5.36 21.88
N ALA A 104 -8.17 5.54 21.96
CA ALA A 104 -9.02 4.98 23.01
C ALA A 104 -9.59 3.64 22.54
N VAL A 105 -9.64 2.67 23.43
CA VAL A 105 -10.14 1.32 23.15
C VAL A 105 -11.30 0.97 24.06
N LEU A 106 -12.35 0.42 23.46
CA LEU A 106 -13.39 -0.32 24.17
C LEU A 106 -13.30 -1.77 23.71
N ALA A 107 -13.17 -2.70 24.65
CA ALA A 107 -13.13 -4.13 24.36
C ALA A 107 -14.19 -4.83 25.18
N ALA A 108 -14.70 -5.94 24.68
CA ALA A 108 -15.59 -6.81 25.45
C ALA A 108 -15.22 -8.26 25.24
N GLU A 109 -15.51 -9.10 26.23
CA GLU A 109 -15.45 -10.55 26.12
C GLU A 109 -16.61 -11.20 26.87
N TYR A 110 -16.88 -12.47 26.58
CA TYR A 110 -17.83 -13.28 27.33
C TYR A 110 -17.06 -14.16 28.32
N GLY A 111 -17.05 -13.75 29.59
CA GLY A 111 -16.40 -14.48 30.68
C GLY A 111 -17.30 -15.54 31.30
N ASP A 112 -16.85 -16.09 32.43
CA ASP A 112 -17.59 -17.15 33.15
C ASP A 112 -18.93 -16.65 33.71
N ASP A 113 -18.99 -15.41 34.18
CA ASP A 113 -20.15 -14.80 34.81
C ASP A 113 -21.04 -13.99 33.84
N GLY A 114 -20.65 -13.88 32.57
CA GLY A 114 -21.36 -13.10 31.56
C GLY A 114 -20.45 -12.16 30.77
N VAL A 115 -21.05 -11.18 30.11
CA VAL A 115 -20.33 -10.16 29.34
C VAL A 115 -19.54 -9.24 30.27
N VAL A 116 -18.27 -9.02 29.94
CA VAL A 116 -17.41 -8.02 30.58
C VAL A 116 -16.97 -6.99 29.55
N VAL A 117 -17.11 -5.70 29.87
CA VAL A 117 -16.67 -4.59 29.02
C VAL A 117 -15.48 -3.90 29.68
N TYR A 118 -14.46 -3.61 28.89
CA TYR A 118 -13.24 -2.90 29.28
C TYR A 118 -13.13 -1.60 28.50
N THR A 119 -12.72 -0.53 29.16
CA THR A 119 -12.31 0.71 28.48
C THR A 119 -10.89 1.08 28.88
N MET A 120 -10.12 1.59 27.92
CA MET A 120 -8.74 2.04 28.08
C MET A 120 -8.60 3.38 27.35
N ASN A 121 -8.29 4.46 28.08
CA ASN A 121 -8.25 5.80 27.50
C ASN A 121 -6.90 6.48 27.71
N PRO A 122 -6.41 7.29 26.75
CA PRO A 122 -5.17 8.02 26.94
C PRO A 122 -5.24 9.02 28.13
N THR A 123 -6.43 9.55 28.42
CA THR A 123 -6.64 10.55 29.48
C THR A 123 -6.41 10.02 30.91
N ASP A 124 -6.49 8.71 31.12
CA ASP A 124 -6.20 8.05 32.39
C ASP A 124 -4.97 7.13 32.30
N ASN A 125 -4.05 7.43 31.36
CA ASN A 125 -2.86 6.61 31.11
C ASN A 125 -3.20 5.13 30.84
N PHE A 126 -4.33 4.90 30.16
CA PHE A 126 -4.84 3.61 29.75
C PHE A 126 -5.16 2.69 30.93
N GLU A 127 -5.69 3.24 32.03
CA GLU A 127 -6.22 2.42 33.12
C GLU A 127 -7.35 1.51 32.59
N ILE A 128 -7.34 0.24 33.01
CA ILE A 128 -8.40 -0.71 32.63
C ILE A 128 -9.58 -0.46 33.55
N LYS A 129 -10.63 0.12 32.99
CA LYS A 129 -11.93 0.21 33.66
C LYS A 129 -12.80 -0.96 33.22
N THR A 130 -13.26 -1.74 34.19
CA THR A 130 -14.03 -2.96 33.96
C THR A 130 -15.49 -2.74 34.35
N PHE A 131 -16.41 -3.16 33.48
CA PHE A 131 -17.84 -3.02 33.67
C PHE A 131 -18.53 -4.38 33.51
N THR A 132 -19.32 -4.73 34.52
CA THR A 132 -20.22 -5.87 34.54
C THR A 132 -21.62 -5.38 34.89
N VAL A 133 -22.64 -6.12 34.44
CA VAL A 133 -24.05 -5.75 34.62
C VAL A 133 -24.77 -6.97 35.18
N GLY A 134 -25.58 -6.79 36.22
CA GLY A 134 -26.36 -7.88 36.80
C GLY A 134 -27.44 -8.41 35.83
N PRO A 135 -28.01 -9.60 36.11
CA PRO A 135 -28.93 -10.29 35.21
C PRO A 135 -30.20 -9.48 34.85
N ASP A 136 -30.67 -8.63 35.76
CA ASP A 136 -31.89 -7.83 35.56
C ASP A 136 -31.60 -6.38 35.12
N SER A 137 -30.39 -6.09 34.66
CA SER A 137 -29.95 -4.72 34.33
C SER A 137 -29.46 -4.60 32.89
N SER A 138 -29.57 -3.41 32.34
CA SER A 138 -28.95 -3.06 31.06
C SER A 138 -28.30 -1.68 31.18
N THR A 139 -27.06 -1.58 30.74
CA THR A 139 -26.25 -0.37 30.88
C THR A 139 -25.67 0.03 29.53
N PRO A 140 -25.86 1.28 29.08
CA PRO A 140 -25.17 1.80 27.91
C PRO A 140 -23.72 2.17 28.25
N HIS A 141 -22.80 1.82 27.36
CA HIS A 141 -21.42 2.29 27.33
C HIS A 141 -21.16 2.98 26.00
N THR A 142 -20.52 4.13 26.04
CA THR A 142 -20.25 4.94 24.84
C THR A 142 -18.78 5.26 24.76
N GLY A 143 -18.22 5.21 23.55
CA GLY A 143 -16.81 5.48 23.31
C GLY A 143 -16.59 6.40 22.11
N GLY A 144 -15.45 7.11 22.13
CA GLY A 144 -15.04 8.02 21.07
C GLY A 144 -15.66 9.42 21.17
N TYR A 145 -15.94 10.03 20.02
CA TYR A 145 -16.50 11.36 19.91
C TYR A 145 -17.98 11.35 20.30
N TYR A 146 -18.43 12.42 20.96
CA TYR A 146 -19.77 12.56 21.54
C TYR A 146 -20.16 11.46 22.55
N ALA A 147 -19.20 10.79 23.20
CA ALA A 147 -19.54 9.70 24.12
C ALA A 147 -20.53 10.13 25.22
N SER A 148 -20.24 11.23 25.93
CA SER A 148 -21.08 11.73 27.03
C SER A 148 -22.47 12.20 26.56
N GLU A 149 -22.52 12.88 25.42
CA GLU A 149 -23.76 13.37 24.80
C GLU A 149 -24.61 12.19 24.32
N THR A 150 -23.96 11.18 23.75
CA THR A 150 -24.62 9.95 23.30
C THR A 150 -25.21 9.20 24.50
N ALA A 151 -24.46 9.03 25.59
CA ALA A 151 -24.99 8.39 26.80
C ALA A 151 -26.24 9.11 27.32
N THR A 152 -26.22 10.45 27.33
CA THR A 152 -27.36 11.29 27.73
C THR A 152 -28.56 11.12 26.79
N PHE A 153 -28.32 11.00 25.48
CA PHE A 153 -29.35 10.78 24.47
C PHE A 153 -30.01 9.40 24.59
N LEU A 154 -29.24 8.37 24.94
CA LEU A 154 -29.71 6.98 25.01
C LEU A 154 -30.60 6.72 26.23
N ASP A 155 -30.29 7.32 27.39
CA ASP A 155 -30.96 7.05 28.67
C ASP A 155 -32.51 7.12 28.62
N PRO A 156 -33.15 8.21 28.15
CA PRO A 156 -34.62 8.26 28.10
C PRO A 156 -35.23 7.26 27.12
N LEU A 157 -34.53 6.90 26.04
CA LEU A 157 -35.01 5.95 25.04
C LEU A 157 -34.96 4.50 25.56
N LEU A 158 -33.90 4.17 26.30
CA LEU A 158 -33.76 2.88 26.96
C LEU A 158 -34.82 2.70 28.05
N ARG A 159 -35.05 3.71 28.90
CA ARG A 159 -36.11 3.68 29.93
C ARG A 159 -37.51 3.54 29.34
N ALA A 160 -37.73 4.06 28.14
CA ALA A 160 -38.99 3.90 27.41
C ALA A 160 -39.16 2.52 26.75
N GLY A 161 -38.19 1.61 26.90
CA GLY A 161 -38.24 0.25 26.34
C GLY A 161 -38.23 0.22 24.81
N LYS A 162 -37.59 1.20 24.15
CA LYS A 162 -37.48 1.21 22.70
C LYS A 162 -36.54 0.09 22.21
N PRO A 163 -36.76 -0.47 21.01
CA PRO A 163 -35.87 -1.48 20.44
C PRO A 163 -34.43 -0.95 20.30
N VAL A 164 -33.44 -1.72 20.76
CA VAL A 164 -32.02 -1.30 20.84
C VAL A 164 -31.47 -0.88 19.49
N ASP A 165 -31.79 -1.61 18.43
CA ASP A 165 -31.39 -1.32 17.05
C ASP A 165 -31.90 0.07 16.60
N GLN A 166 -33.15 0.40 16.90
CA GLN A 166 -33.72 1.71 16.58
C GLN A 166 -33.09 2.83 17.40
N ILE A 167 -32.85 2.60 18.69
CA ILE A 167 -32.17 3.58 19.56
C ILE A 167 -30.79 3.91 18.99
N VAL A 168 -30.01 2.88 18.66
CA VAL A 168 -28.65 3.02 18.13
C VAL A 168 -28.66 3.71 16.77
N TYR A 169 -29.53 3.28 15.85
CA TYR A 169 -29.67 3.91 14.54
C TYR A 169 -30.01 5.40 14.65
N ASN A 170 -30.94 5.75 15.54
CA ASN A 170 -31.33 7.14 15.79
C ASN A 170 -30.17 7.95 16.38
N ALA A 171 -29.38 7.38 17.29
CA ALA A 171 -28.22 8.04 17.86
C ALA A 171 -27.15 8.33 16.79
N PHE A 172 -26.81 7.36 15.93
CA PHE A 172 -25.86 7.58 14.84
C PHE A 172 -26.32 8.64 13.84
N ASN A 173 -27.61 8.69 13.50
CA ASN A 173 -28.14 9.75 12.64
C ASN A 173 -28.13 11.11 13.33
N HIS A 174 -28.48 11.17 14.61
CA HIS A 174 -28.49 12.40 15.40
C HIS A 174 -27.10 13.03 15.53
N PHE A 175 -26.09 12.22 15.86
CA PHE A 175 -24.70 12.65 16.05
C PHE A 175 -23.83 12.55 14.78
N SER A 176 -24.44 12.30 13.62
CA SER A 176 -23.70 12.25 12.35
C SER A 176 -23.09 13.60 12.00
N GLY A 177 -21.85 13.58 11.51
CA GLY A 177 -21.05 14.79 11.31
C GLY A 177 -19.70 14.51 10.66
N ALA A 178 -18.75 15.42 10.85
CA ALA A 178 -17.40 15.25 10.31
C ALA A 178 -16.73 13.99 10.86
N GLU A 179 -16.93 13.66 12.13
CA GLU A 179 -16.25 12.57 12.82
C GLU A 179 -17.01 11.24 12.77
N VAL A 180 -18.33 11.28 12.53
CA VAL A 180 -19.24 10.14 12.60
C VAL A 180 -20.02 10.01 11.31
N GLY A 181 -19.88 8.89 10.60
CA GLY A 181 -20.53 8.68 9.30
C GLY A 181 -20.26 7.34 8.62
N GLY A 182 -20.53 7.26 7.32
CA GLY A 182 -20.47 6.02 6.54
C GLY A 182 -21.61 5.07 6.90
N ASN A 183 -21.25 3.83 7.23
CA ASN A 183 -22.17 2.80 7.71
C ASN A 183 -21.98 2.54 9.20
N ILE A 184 -23.04 2.07 9.84
CA ILE A 184 -23.05 1.44 11.17
C ILE A 184 -22.64 -0.03 10.97
N THR A 185 -21.52 -0.41 11.57
CA THR A 185 -21.17 -1.83 11.77
C THR A 185 -21.57 -2.22 13.18
N ALA A 186 -22.38 -3.28 13.31
CA ALA A 186 -22.87 -3.76 14.59
C ALA A 186 -22.60 -5.25 14.79
N ALA A 187 -22.48 -5.67 16.04
CA ALA A 187 -22.36 -7.06 16.42
C ALA A 187 -23.08 -7.34 17.74
N ILE A 188 -23.49 -8.58 17.91
CA ILE A 188 -24.07 -9.11 19.14
C ILE A 188 -23.09 -10.15 19.70
N MET A 189 -22.66 -9.97 20.94
CA MET A 189 -21.86 -10.96 21.67
C MET A 189 -22.73 -11.67 22.69
N ARG A 190 -22.67 -12.99 22.71
CA ARG A 190 -23.35 -13.89 23.64
C ARG A 190 -22.42 -15.06 23.99
N LYS A 191 -22.90 -15.98 24.82
CA LYS A 191 -22.17 -17.20 25.19
C LYS A 191 -21.77 -18.08 24.00
N ASP A 192 -22.56 -18.06 22.93
CA ASP A 192 -22.30 -18.85 21.71
C ASP A 192 -21.32 -18.17 20.74
N GLY A 193 -20.91 -16.93 21.01
CA GLY A 193 -19.91 -16.20 20.25
C GLY A 193 -20.34 -14.78 19.86
N VAL A 194 -19.67 -14.26 18.83
CA VAL A 194 -19.91 -12.91 18.28
C VAL A 194 -20.55 -13.04 16.90
N HIS A 195 -21.67 -12.35 16.71
CA HIS A 195 -22.45 -12.35 15.48
C HIS A 195 -22.50 -10.94 14.89
N PHE A 196 -21.78 -10.71 13.80
CA PHE A 196 -21.83 -9.43 13.07
C PHE A 196 -23.13 -9.31 12.28
N LEU A 197 -23.75 -8.13 12.35
CA LEU A 197 -24.96 -7.79 11.61
C LEU A 197 -24.60 -7.16 10.25
N HIS A 198 -25.58 -7.11 9.34
CA HIS A 198 -25.40 -6.40 8.08
C HIS A 198 -25.20 -4.90 8.33
N PRO A 199 -24.18 -4.26 7.71
CA PRO A 199 -23.96 -2.84 7.85
C PRO A 199 -25.14 -2.01 7.34
N VAL A 200 -25.48 -0.93 8.04
CA VAL A 200 -26.58 -0.02 7.69
C VAL A 200 -26.03 1.39 7.43
N PRO A 201 -26.37 2.06 6.33
CA PRO A 201 -25.89 3.42 6.08
C PRO A 201 -26.41 4.41 7.13
N ILE A 202 -25.55 5.34 7.56
CA ILE A 202 -25.92 6.48 8.41
C ILE A 202 -26.48 7.58 7.51
N ASN A 203 -27.60 8.18 7.91
CA ASN A 203 -28.11 9.39 7.28
C ASN A 203 -27.32 10.61 7.77
N GLU A 204 -26.18 10.88 7.13
CA GLU A 204 -25.25 11.94 7.54
C GLU A 204 -25.83 13.37 7.38
N ASN A 205 -25.83 14.14 8.46
CA ASN A 205 -26.27 15.55 8.49
C ASN A 205 -25.23 16.51 7.88
N VAL A 206 -23.97 16.10 7.77
CA VAL A 206 -22.88 16.90 7.20
C VAL A 206 -22.22 16.10 6.08
N ARG A 207 -22.00 16.74 4.93
CA ARG A 207 -21.26 16.15 3.81
C ARG A 207 -19.90 16.80 3.68
N LEU A 208 -18.88 16.14 4.23
CA LEU A 208 -17.50 16.50 3.93
C LEU A 208 -17.16 16.17 2.47
N ARG A 209 -16.24 16.93 1.89
CA ARG A 209 -15.67 16.57 0.58
C ARG A 209 -14.89 15.27 0.73
N TYR A 210 -15.03 14.37 -0.23
CA TYR A 210 -14.17 13.20 -0.27
C TYR A 210 -12.75 13.61 -0.63
N TYR A 211 -11.76 13.07 0.08
CA TYR A 211 -10.37 13.22 -0.30
C TYR A 211 -10.17 12.52 -1.64
N SER A 212 -10.07 13.30 -2.71
CA SER A 212 -9.94 12.81 -4.09
C SER A 212 -8.59 13.13 -4.71
N LYS A 213 -7.59 13.52 -3.90
CA LYS A 213 -6.21 13.55 -4.42
C LYS A 213 -5.94 12.13 -4.89
N PRO A 214 -5.53 11.91 -6.15
CA PRO A 214 -5.18 10.58 -6.62
C PRO A 214 -3.94 10.17 -5.83
N LEU A 215 -4.14 9.57 -4.66
CA LEU A 215 -3.25 8.56 -4.11
C LEU A 215 -3.14 7.58 -5.26
N GLY A 216 -2.00 7.61 -5.98
CA GLY A 216 -1.82 6.89 -7.24
C GLY A 216 -2.49 5.53 -7.13
N ALA A 217 -3.49 5.27 -7.96
CA ALA A 217 -4.30 4.07 -7.84
C ALA A 217 -3.38 2.85 -7.96
N PHE A 218 -3.10 2.19 -6.84
CA PHE A 218 -2.36 0.96 -6.83
C PHE A 218 -3.34 -0.17 -7.16
N LEU A 219 -3.19 -0.77 -8.34
CA LEU A 219 -3.84 -2.04 -8.67
C LEU A 219 -3.04 -3.16 -7.99
N THR A 220 -3.35 -3.48 -6.73
CA THR A 220 -2.71 -4.58 -6.01
C THR A 220 -3.47 -5.88 -6.30
N GLY A 221 -2.94 -6.71 -7.20
CA GLY A 221 -3.46 -8.07 -7.46
C GLY A 221 -4.41 -8.21 -8.66
N ALA A 222 -4.63 -7.16 -9.45
CA ALA A 222 -5.40 -7.28 -10.69
C ALA A 222 -4.48 -7.64 -11.87
N GLN A 223 -4.79 -8.74 -12.56
CA GLN A 223 -4.24 -9.02 -13.88
C GLN A 223 -5.09 -8.26 -14.91
N ILE A 224 -4.47 -7.38 -15.70
CA ILE A 224 -5.14 -6.66 -16.78
C ILE A 224 -4.64 -7.22 -18.10
N MET A 225 -5.55 -7.74 -18.93
CA MET A 225 -5.23 -8.29 -20.24
C MET A 225 -6.17 -7.73 -21.30
N THR A 226 -5.67 -7.54 -22.51
CA THR A 226 -6.49 -7.13 -23.66
C THR A 226 -7.31 -8.27 -24.25
N ASP A 227 -6.97 -9.53 -23.94
CA ASP A 227 -7.67 -10.74 -24.39
C ASP A 227 -7.39 -11.94 -23.45
N SER A 228 -8.07 -13.06 -23.68
CA SER A 228 -7.92 -14.31 -22.94
C SER A 228 -6.56 -14.98 -23.21
N PRO A 229 -6.01 -15.77 -22.26
CA PRO A 229 -4.84 -16.61 -22.51
C PRO A 229 -4.98 -17.50 -23.74
N GLY A 230 -3.93 -17.54 -24.57
CA GLY A 230 -3.91 -18.27 -25.84
C GLY A 230 -4.45 -17.48 -27.05
N VAL A 231 -5.01 -16.28 -26.84
CA VAL A 231 -5.45 -15.38 -27.92
C VAL A 231 -4.42 -14.26 -28.11
N PHE A 232 -3.99 -14.04 -29.36
CA PHE A 232 -2.92 -13.10 -29.71
C PHE A 232 -3.33 -12.18 -30.87
N PRO A 233 -2.79 -10.94 -30.95
CA PRO A 233 -1.84 -10.33 -30.02
C PRO A 233 -2.49 -9.93 -28.69
N ARG A 234 -1.69 -9.91 -27.62
CA ARG A 234 -2.21 -9.58 -26.28
C ARG A 234 -1.20 -8.78 -25.48
N ALA A 235 -1.67 -7.75 -24.78
CA ALA A 235 -0.91 -7.10 -23.72
C ALA A 235 -1.40 -7.57 -22.36
N GLN A 236 -0.48 -7.80 -21.43
CA GLN A 236 -0.73 -8.23 -20.06
C GLN A 236 0.07 -7.37 -19.09
N MET A 237 -0.60 -6.85 -18.06
CA MET A 237 0.03 -6.30 -16.87
C MET A 237 -0.32 -7.19 -15.69
N SER A 238 0.71 -7.63 -14.97
CA SER A 238 0.55 -8.62 -13.91
C SER A 238 1.25 -8.19 -12.62
N ALA A 239 0.53 -8.33 -11.51
CA ALA A 239 1.03 -7.99 -10.18
C ALA A 239 1.97 -9.07 -9.61
N ASP A 240 1.86 -10.32 -10.08
CA ASP A 240 2.62 -11.47 -9.54
C ASP A 240 4.08 -11.42 -10.01
N ASP A 241 4.28 -11.27 -11.31
CA ASP A 241 5.56 -11.21 -12.00
C ASP A 241 6.08 -9.78 -12.20
N LYS A 242 5.32 -8.77 -11.72
CA LYS A 242 5.65 -7.33 -11.79
C LYS A 242 6.05 -6.88 -13.20
N ALA A 243 5.46 -7.51 -14.20
CA ALA A 243 5.82 -7.33 -15.59
C ALA A 243 4.68 -6.72 -16.39
N PHE A 244 5.07 -5.93 -17.40
CA PHE A 244 4.21 -5.61 -18.53
C PHE A 244 4.72 -6.39 -19.75
N THR A 245 3.88 -7.21 -20.36
CA THR A 245 4.27 -8.11 -21.44
C THR A 245 3.35 -7.94 -22.64
N VAL A 246 3.94 -7.84 -23.84
CA VAL A 246 3.22 -7.80 -25.10
C VAL A 246 3.55 -9.06 -25.90
N PHE A 247 2.55 -9.94 -26.02
CA PHE A 247 2.65 -11.24 -26.67
C PHE A 247 2.22 -11.19 -28.13
N LYS A 248 3.06 -11.75 -29.00
CA LYS A 248 2.71 -12.16 -30.37
C LYS A 248 2.27 -13.63 -30.41
N SER A 249 2.85 -14.46 -29.54
CA SER A 249 2.50 -15.86 -29.26
C SER A 249 2.95 -16.20 -27.83
N ASP A 250 2.73 -17.43 -27.36
CA ASP A 250 3.24 -17.88 -26.06
C ASP A 250 4.77 -17.87 -25.96
N SER A 251 5.47 -17.98 -27.09
CA SER A 251 6.93 -18.09 -27.16
C SER A 251 7.62 -16.84 -27.72
N ASP A 252 6.86 -15.89 -28.28
CA ASP A 252 7.36 -14.65 -28.87
C ASP A 252 6.71 -13.43 -28.21
N TYR A 253 7.48 -12.66 -27.44
CA TYR A 253 6.97 -11.50 -26.71
C TYR A 253 8.06 -10.48 -26.35
N ILE A 254 7.62 -9.26 -26.02
CA ILE A 254 8.45 -8.24 -25.37
C ILE A 254 7.98 -8.12 -23.92
N GLN A 255 8.91 -8.21 -22.98
CA GLN A 255 8.62 -8.11 -21.55
C GLN A 255 9.40 -6.95 -20.92
N PHE A 256 8.68 -6.09 -20.21
CA PHE A 256 9.23 -5.06 -19.34
C PHE A 256 9.17 -5.58 -17.91
N ASN A 257 10.31 -5.74 -17.24
CA ASN A 257 10.41 -6.22 -15.86
C ASN A 257 11.53 -5.49 -15.11
N ALA A 258 11.71 -5.80 -13.83
CA ALA A 258 12.92 -5.53 -13.08
C ALA A 258 13.89 -6.72 -13.17
N ASP A 259 15.19 -6.45 -13.25
CA ASP A 259 16.23 -7.46 -13.09
C ASP A 259 16.42 -7.87 -11.63
N TYR A 260 17.38 -8.74 -11.34
CA TYR A 260 17.67 -9.21 -9.98
C TYR A 260 18.11 -8.09 -9.03
N ALA A 261 18.59 -6.96 -9.55
CA ALA A 261 18.98 -5.78 -8.79
C ALA A 261 17.85 -4.73 -8.72
N GLY A 262 16.65 -5.06 -9.21
CA GLY A 262 15.51 -4.14 -9.25
C GLY A 262 15.56 -3.11 -10.39
N SER A 263 16.53 -3.21 -11.30
CA SER A 263 16.71 -2.26 -12.40
C SER A 263 15.80 -2.59 -13.58
N PRO A 264 15.24 -1.59 -14.29
CA PRO A 264 14.34 -1.82 -15.40
C PRO A 264 15.06 -2.56 -16.54
N VAL A 265 14.39 -3.57 -17.09
CA VAL A 265 14.87 -4.38 -18.20
C VAL A 265 13.76 -4.60 -19.24
N ILE A 266 14.14 -4.53 -20.51
CA ILE A 266 13.32 -4.92 -21.65
C ILE A 266 13.92 -6.18 -22.25
N ASN A 267 13.19 -7.29 -22.17
CA ASN A 267 13.56 -8.55 -22.80
C ASN A 267 12.79 -8.75 -24.10
N VAL A 268 13.52 -9.14 -25.15
CA VAL A 268 12.95 -9.61 -26.41
C VAL A 268 13.06 -11.13 -26.41
N VAL A 269 11.93 -11.82 -26.32
CA VAL A 269 11.85 -13.28 -26.25
C VAL A 269 11.34 -13.82 -27.58
N GLN A 270 12.01 -14.85 -28.11
CA GLN A 270 11.61 -15.52 -29.34
C GLN A 270 11.86 -17.03 -29.23
N GLY A 271 10.84 -17.82 -29.52
CA GLY A 271 10.84 -19.27 -29.32
C GLY A 271 11.05 -19.67 -27.86
N GLY A 272 10.63 -18.84 -26.89
CA GLY A 272 10.79 -19.07 -25.46
C GLY A 272 12.17 -18.72 -24.89
N PHE A 273 13.08 -18.20 -25.71
CA PHE A 273 14.43 -17.79 -25.28
C PHE A 273 14.62 -16.29 -25.41
N VAL A 274 15.28 -15.67 -24.44
CA VAL A 274 15.72 -14.27 -24.53
C VAL A 274 16.73 -14.15 -25.68
N ARG A 275 16.38 -13.39 -26.71
CA ARG A 275 17.24 -13.10 -27.87
C ARG A 275 17.94 -11.77 -27.77
N GLY A 276 17.32 -10.81 -27.09
CA GLY A 276 17.86 -9.48 -26.87
C GLY A 276 17.41 -8.90 -25.54
N GLN A 277 18.22 -8.01 -25.00
CA GLN A 277 17.96 -7.34 -23.74
C GLN A 277 18.46 -5.90 -23.78
N ILE A 278 17.64 -4.98 -23.27
CA ILE A 278 18.02 -3.60 -22.93
C ILE A 278 17.89 -3.46 -21.42
N SER A 279 18.97 -3.15 -20.71
CA SER A 279 18.98 -3.01 -19.25
C SER A 279 19.79 -1.81 -18.80
N SER A 280 19.52 -1.31 -17.60
CA SER A 280 20.36 -0.33 -16.92
C SER A 280 21.07 -1.01 -15.74
N LEU A 281 22.32 -1.43 -15.92
CA LEU A 281 23.10 -2.04 -14.84
C LEU A 281 24.20 -1.07 -14.41
N SER A 282 24.27 -0.75 -13.11
CA SER A 282 25.35 0.06 -12.52
C SER A 282 25.58 1.40 -13.25
N ASN A 283 24.50 2.16 -13.46
CA ASN A 283 24.51 3.44 -14.20
C ASN A 283 24.94 3.34 -15.68
N THR A 284 24.96 2.15 -16.26
CA THR A 284 25.27 1.94 -17.67
C THR A 284 24.06 1.33 -18.39
N MET A 285 23.63 1.93 -19.49
CA MET A 285 22.67 1.29 -20.38
C MET A 285 23.39 0.23 -21.22
N ARG A 286 22.91 -1.01 -21.16
CA ARG A 286 23.43 -2.14 -21.92
C ARG A 286 22.36 -2.61 -22.91
N ILE A 287 22.76 -2.70 -24.18
CA ILE A 287 22.00 -3.40 -25.22
C ILE A 287 22.80 -4.65 -25.56
N SER A 288 22.15 -5.82 -25.51
CA SER A 288 22.82 -7.09 -25.81
C SER A 288 21.91 -8.05 -26.55
N GLY A 289 22.51 -8.94 -27.34
CA GLY A 289 21.84 -10.07 -27.97
C GLY A 289 22.59 -11.36 -27.67
N THR A 290 21.86 -12.48 -27.66
CA THR A 290 22.44 -13.80 -27.30
C THR A 290 23.33 -14.38 -28.41
N ASN A 291 23.11 -14.00 -29.67
CA ASN A 291 23.89 -14.44 -30.82
C ASN A 291 24.57 -13.25 -31.51
N ASN A 292 23.80 -12.55 -32.34
CA ASN A 292 24.26 -11.37 -33.08
C ASN A 292 23.44 -10.16 -32.64
N LEU A 293 24.12 -9.01 -32.51
CA LEU A 293 23.47 -7.71 -32.42
C LEU A 293 23.72 -6.99 -33.74
N GLN A 294 22.66 -6.79 -34.51
CA GLN A 294 22.74 -6.10 -35.79
C GLN A 294 22.08 -4.73 -35.66
N LEU A 295 22.86 -3.68 -35.93
CA LEU A 295 22.35 -2.32 -36.12
C LEU A 295 22.29 -2.09 -37.63
N THR A 296 21.10 -1.80 -38.16
CA THR A 296 20.88 -1.54 -39.59
C THR A 296 19.93 -0.36 -39.76
N THR A 297 20.06 0.30 -40.91
CA THR A 297 19.16 1.37 -41.34
C THR A 297 18.74 1.08 -42.79
N ALA A 298 17.47 1.34 -43.11
CA ALA A 298 16.94 1.14 -44.45
C ALA A 298 17.44 2.20 -45.44
N SER A 299 17.70 3.40 -44.94
CA SER A 299 18.24 4.53 -45.70
C SER A 299 18.93 5.48 -44.73
N GLY A 300 20.25 5.63 -44.83
CA GLY A 300 21.04 6.56 -44.01
C GLY A 300 22.25 5.92 -43.33
N ASP A 301 22.83 6.64 -42.38
CA ASP A 301 24.04 6.24 -41.66
C ASP A 301 23.72 5.75 -40.24
N ILE A 302 24.57 4.89 -39.70
CA ILE A 302 24.61 4.58 -38.27
C ILE A 302 25.66 5.49 -37.64
N GLN A 303 25.21 6.46 -36.85
CA GLN A 303 26.11 7.40 -36.17
C GLN A 303 26.36 6.96 -34.73
N LEU A 304 27.64 6.72 -34.40
CA LEU A 304 28.10 6.44 -33.04
C LEU A 304 28.84 7.66 -32.50
N GLN A 305 28.10 8.58 -31.87
CA GLN A 305 28.64 9.84 -31.38
C GLN A 305 28.61 9.89 -29.85
N PRO A 306 29.76 9.86 -29.16
CA PRO A 306 29.81 10.10 -27.74
C PRO A 306 29.50 11.57 -27.42
N ALA A 307 29.06 11.85 -26.19
CA ALA A 307 28.77 13.22 -25.74
C ALA A 307 30.00 14.14 -25.88
N SER A 308 29.75 15.43 -26.14
CA SER A 308 30.76 16.45 -26.50
C SER A 308 31.85 16.70 -25.44
N SER A 309 31.64 16.29 -24.19
CA SER A 309 32.60 16.44 -23.09
C SER A 309 33.21 15.09 -22.67
N GLY A 310 34.09 14.52 -23.49
CA GLY A 310 35.03 13.47 -23.05
C GLY A 310 34.58 12.02 -23.22
N GLY A 311 33.50 11.74 -23.95
CA GLY A 311 33.16 10.36 -24.31
C GLY A 311 33.98 9.84 -25.50
N ARG A 312 34.05 8.51 -25.66
CA ARG A 312 34.73 7.85 -26.79
C ARG A 312 33.95 6.62 -27.24
N VAL A 313 33.92 6.37 -28.55
CA VAL A 313 33.56 5.04 -29.07
C VAL A 313 34.75 4.14 -28.86
N THR A 314 34.59 3.10 -28.04
CA THR A 314 35.67 2.15 -27.77
C THR A 314 35.40 0.86 -28.52
N VAL A 315 36.34 0.46 -29.36
CA VAL A 315 36.41 -0.88 -29.94
C VAL A 315 37.62 -1.60 -29.36
N SER A 316 37.49 -2.89 -29.07
CA SER A 316 38.57 -3.64 -28.42
C SER A 316 39.82 -3.79 -29.31
N THR A 317 39.62 -3.82 -30.62
CA THR A 317 40.69 -3.88 -31.63
C THR A 317 40.16 -3.52 -33.00
N TRP A 318 40.97 -2.84 -33.82
CA TRP A 318 40.66 -2.55 -35.21
C TRP A 318 40.67 -3.79 -36.11
N ALA A 319 41.29 -4.88 -35.67
CA ALA A 319 41.28 -6.17 -36.38
C ALA A 319 39.89 -6.83 -36.40
N ARG A 320 38.91 -6.29 -35.65
CA ARG A 320 37.52 -6.78 -35.63
C ARG A 320 36.55 -5.88 -36.38
N LEU A 321 36.99 -4.73 -36.88
CA LEU A 321 36.18 -3.91 -37.79
C LEU A 321 36.50 -4.33 -39.21
N TYR A 322 35.58 -5.06 -39.84
CA TYR A 322 35.75 -5.64 -41.16
C TYR A 322 34.83 -4.96 -42.17
N SER A 323 35.38 -4.54 -43.30
CA SER A 323 34.61 -4.08 -44.45
C SER A 323 34.32 -5.27 -45.36
N THR A 324 33.06 -5.66 -45.49
CA THR A 324 32.67 -6.72 -46.43
C THR A 324 32.87 -6.31 -47.88
N THR A 325 32.84 -5.01 -48.18
CA THR A 325 33.04 -4.47 -49.53
C THR A 325 34.50 -4.52 -49.93
N ASP A 326 35.40 -4.09 -49.04
CA ASP A 326 36.84 -4.03 -49.33
C ASP A 326 37.56 -5.36 -49.08
N GLY A 327 36.88 -6.29 -48.37
CA GLY A 327 37.41 -7.61 -48.08
C GLY A 327 38.50 -7.62 -46.99
N GLU A 328 38.71 -6.51 -46.29
CA GLU A 328 39.76 -6.34 -45.29
C GLU A 328 39.26 -5.71 -43.98
N THR A 329 40.05 -5.89 -42.92
CA THR A 329 39.86 -5.23 -41.62
C THR A 329 40.45 -3.83 -41.63
N LEU A 330 39.95 -2.94 -40.76
CA LEU A 330 40.51 -1.60 -40.60
C LEU A 330 41.99 -1.64 -40.18
N ALA A 331 42.40 -2.64 -39.38
CA ALA A 331 43.81 -2.83 -39.05
C ALA A 331 44.67 -3.14 -40.30
N GLN A 332 44.18 -3.97 -41.23
CA GLN A 332 44.88 -4.28 -42.48
C GLN A 332 44.97 -3.04 -43.39
N ALA A 333 43.86 -2.31 -43.54
CA ALA A 333 43.83 -1.07 -44.33
C ALA A 333 44.83 -0.04 -43.80
N LEU A 334 44.87 0.18 -42.48
CA LEU A 334 45.81 1.10 -41.83
C LEU A 334 47.26 0.65 -41.98
N GLY A 335 47.55 -0.65 -41.79
CA GLY A 335 48.91 -1.19 -41.98
C GLY A 335 49.39 -1.11 -43.44
N GLY A 336 48.47 -1.24 -44.41
CA GLY A 336 48.75 -1.03 -45.82
C GLY A 336 49.12 0.44 -46.13
N ILE A 337 48.44 1.40 -45.50
CA ILE A 337 48.77 2.83 -45.60
C ILE A 337 50.13 3.11 -44.98
N GLU A 338 50.38 2.63 -43.77
CA GLU A 338 51.67 2.79 -43.08
C GLU A 338 52.83 2.24 -43.91
N SER A 339 52.69 1.03 -44.46
CA SER A 339 53.70 0.41 -45.33
C SER A 339 54.00 1.25 -46.58
N ARG A 340 52.96 1.85 -47.18
CA ARG A 340 53.11 2.75 -48.34
C ARG A 340 53.80 4.05 -47.96
N LEU A 341 53.50 4.61 -46.79
CA LEU A 341 54.15 5.81 -46.26
C LEU A 341 55.63 5.56 -45.99
N SER A 342 55.98 4.49 -45.27
CA SER A 342 57.39 4.13 -45.01
C SER A 342 58.17 3.88 -46.30
N SER A 343 57.53 3.28 -47.32
CA SER A 343 58.13 3.12 -48.64
C SER A 343 58.38 4.46 -49.34
N LEU A 344 57.44 5.40 -49.23
CA LEU A 344 57.59 6.74 -49.81
C LEU A 344 58.70 7.53 -49.12
N GLU A 345 58.74 7.53 -47.78
CA GLU A 345 59.78 8.17 -46.98
C GLU A 345 61.16 7.63 -47.35
N SER A 346 61.30 6.31 -47.47
CA SER A 346 62.55 5.67 -47.89
C SER A 346 63.02 6.14 -49.27
N ARG A 347 62.09 6.32 -50.21
CA ARG A 347 62.40 6.83 -51.56
C ARG A 347 62.79 8.30 -51.57
N VAL A 348 62.12 9.12 -50.76
CA VAL A 348 62.46 10.55 -50.62
C VAL A 348 63.87 10.69 -50.04
N SER A 349 64.19 9.99 -48.96
CA SER A 349 65.53 10.02 -48.37
C SER A 349 66.62 9.57 -49.35
N ALA A 350 66.34 8.56 -50.19
CA ALA A 350 67.28 8.13 -51.22
C ALA A 350 67.56 9.23 -52.26
N LEU A 351 66.53 9.98 -52.67
CA LEU A 351 66.67 11.09 -53.61
C LEU A 351 67.42 12.28 -53.00
N GLU A 352 67.22 12.58 -51.72
CA GLU A 352 67.92 13.68 -51.03
C GLU A 352 69.41 13.38 -50.83
N SER A 353 69.79 12.10 -50.82
CA SER A 353 71.17 11.65 -50.66
C SER A 353 71.97 11.52 -51.97
N ALA A 354 71.31 11.64 -53.12
CA ALA A 354 71.89 11.43 -54.46
C ALA A 354 72.35 12.75 -55.09
#